data_AF-A0A9W6LDA8-F1
#
_entry.id   AF-A0A9W6LDA8-F1
#
_cell.length_a   1.000
_cell.length_b   1.000
_cell.length_c   1.000
_cell.angle_alpha   90.00
_cell.angle_beta   90.00
_cell.angle_gamma   90.00
#
_symmetry.space_group_name_H-M   'P 1'
#
loop_
_entity.id
_entity.type
_entity.pdbx_description
1 polymer ?
#
loop_
_entity_poly.entity_id
_entity_poly.type
_entity_poly.pdbx_seq_one_letter_code
_entity_poly.pdbx_strand_id
1 'polypeptide(L)'
;MKRSDLFLLAQLVVTLLFPPSSFAEAATDPASGLYRSITQREEEVISRTAVMALRAIVQARADIHQEKLEMARQDLDEARRLMTTIRTNLSTAVAKDSIWVAGKHLEYETVPRVMKDFPPIYSALHEIEEYFPTDKAKRHIDNAKRYLEKGEKKGAQRELHLAANELVVVEVELPLAKAEKFVEKAGEYLARNEGAKADEALKIAEEKVQALSAESPLRGALKSFWQASRSYAAGKSAEARSFIEQGKVYLGQAAKTGNTKGKEEADKLSRSIAELERKVHKGENGVEAALKSTWEKTKALAERDSEYLAARWEESETTLGAEDDLIEAKLHVSFAETYQITTNEQSKAVEELEKASSYLEKAIKNALIDKATQKEIAAIRKEVTSLRGAPEQSDEAWEDRYDQIKDEINRLLRQV
;
A
#
# COMPACT_ATOMS: atom_id res chain seq x y z
N MET A 1 1.15 -25.73 94.40
CA MET A 1 -0.25 -25.26 94.49
C MET A 1 -0.71 -24.84 93.10
N LYS A 2 -1.80 -25.47 92.61
CA LYS A 2 -2.79 -25.08 91.60
C LYS A 2 -2.38 -24.47 90.23
N ARG A 3 -2.64 -25.30 89.19
CA ARG A 3 -3.14 -25.09 87.81
C ARG A 3 -3.41 -23.68 87.26
N SER A 4 -3.05 -23.49 85.98
CA SER A 4 -3.83 -22.94 84.83
C SER A 4 -2.91 -23.07 83.59
N ASP A 5 -3.15 -23.96 82.62
CA ASP A 5 -3.92 -23.74 81.35
C ASP A 5 -3.31 -22.63 80.46
N LEU A 6 -3.17 -22.68 79.12
CA LEU A 6 -3.36 -23.64 78.02
C LEU A 6 -2.96 -22.86 76.72
N PHE A 7 -2.50 -23.57 75.68
CA PHE A 7 -2.35 -23.21 74.23
C PHE A 7 -1.38 -22.08 73.76
N LEU A 8 -0.36 -22.31 72.91
CA LEU A 8 -0.26 -22.77 71.49
C LEU A 8 -0.55 -21.69 70.44
N LEU A 9 0.52 -21.09 69.89
CA LEU A 9 0.68 -20.84 68.44
C LEU A 9 2.11 -20.38 68.14
N ALA A 10 2.92 -21.29 67.62
CA ALA A 10 4.21 -20.99 67.00
C ALA A 10 3.96 -20.60 65.54
N GLN A 11 4.18 -19.34 65.18
CA GLN A 11 4.20 -18.91 63.79
C GLN A 11 5.61 -19.07 63.22
N LEU A 12 5.71 -19.95 62.23
CA LEU A 12 6.87 -20.15 61.38
C LEU A 12 6.96 -18.96 60.40
N VAL A 13 8.03 -18.17 60.51
CA VAL A 13 8.38 -17.11 59.56
C VAL A 13 9.03 -17.76 58.35
N VAL A 14 8.36 -17.71 57.19
CA VAL A 14 8.95 -18.02 55.89
C VAL A 14 9.06 -16.71 55.10
N THR A 15 10.22 -16.06 55.22
CA THR A 15 10.64 -14.99 54.31
C THR A 15 11.08 -15.61 52.98
N LEU A 16 10.22 -15.53 51.97
CA LEU A 16 10.62 -15.77 50.58
C LEU A 16 11.47 -14.58 50.11
N LEU A 17 12.78 -14.80 50.13
CA LEU A 17 13.78 -13.99 49.43
C LEU A 17 13.58 -14.16 47.92
N PHE A 18 12.88 -13.22 47.29
CA PHE A 18 13.03 -12.99 45.85
C PHE A 18 14.34 -12.23 45.64
N PRO A 19 15.31 -12.76 44.86
CA PRO A 19 16.48 -12.00 44.48
C PRO A 19 16.05 -10.82 43.60
N PRO A 20 16.68 -9.63 43.74
CA PRO A 20 16.44 -8.52 42.84
C PRO A 20 16.86 -8.95 41.44
N SER A 21 15.94 -8.81 40.48
CA SER A 21 16.24 -8.94 39.07
C SER A 21 17.41 -8.01 38.75
N SER A 22 18.59 -8.60 38.55
CA SER A 22 19.70 -7.91 37.91
C SER A 22 19.17 -7.39 36.59
N PHE A 23 19.20 -6.06 36.41
CA PHE A 23 19.10 -5.46 35.11
C PHE A 23 20.21 -6.07 34.26
N ALA A 24 19.84 -7.07 33.46
CA ALA A 24 20.63 -7.49 32.34
C ALA A 24 20.75 -6.25 31.46
N GLU A 25 21.96 -5.73 31.42
CA GLU A 25 22.46 -4.77 30.46
C GLU A 25 21.86 -5.13 29.10
N ALA A 26 20.93 -4.29 28.64
CA ALA A 26 20.31 -4.45 27.34
C ALA A 26 21.46 -4.44 26.33
N ALA A 27 21.77 -5.61 25.80
CA ALA A 27 22.66 -5.74 24.66
C ALA A 27 22.10 -4.81 23.58
N THR A 28 22.80 -3.70 23.36
CA THR A 28 22.57 -2.81 22.24
C THR A 28 22.76 -3.63 20.97
N ASP A 29 21.64 -4.04 20.38
CA ASP A 29 21.61 -4.66 19.07
C ASP A 29 22.20 -3.66 18.05
N PRO A 30 23.35 -3.95 17.41
CA PRO A 30 23.96 -3.04 16.45
C PRO A 30 23.19 -2.94 15.13
N ALA A 31 22.05 -3.63 14.96
CA ALA A 31 21.22 -3.58 13.76
C ALA A 31 20.18 -2.45 13.73
N SER A 32 20.31 -1.43 14.57
CA SER A 32 19.40 -0.27 14.67
C SER A 32 19.50 0.76 13.52
N GLY A 33 19.94 0.32 12.34
CA GLY A 33 19.99 1.10 11.10
C GLY A 33 19.19 0.45 9.97
N LEU A 34 17.95 0.03 10.25
CA LEU A 34 17.10 -0.72 9.31
C LEU A 34 16.29 0.22 8.40
N TYR A 35 16.88 0.53 7.26
CA TYR A 35 16.32 1.33 6.17
C TYR A 35 14.89 0.90 5.76
N ARG A 36 14.02 1.88 5.52
CA ARG A 36 12.56 1.81 5.35
C ARG A 36 12.21 2.50 4.02
N SER A 37 11.13 2.10 3.35
CA SER A 37 10.60 2.74 2.11
C SER A 37 10.30 4.24 2.25
N ILE A 38 10.25 4.69 3.51
CA ILE A 38 10.21 6.05 4.03
C ILE A 38 11.33 6.08 5.08
N THR A 39 12.30 7.00 5.07
CA THR A 39 13.37 7.01 6.08
C THR A 39 12.78 7.01 7.51
N GLN A 40 13.50 6.50 8.52
CA GLN A 40 13.00 6.48 9.91
C GLN A 40 12.49 7.86 10.37
N ARG A 41 13.21 8.90 9.99
CA ARG A 41 12.86 10.29 10.28
C ARG A 41 11.56 10.70 9.59
N GLU A 42 11.37 10.36 8.32
CA GLU A 42 10.13 10.65 7.59
C GLU A 42 8.95 9.85 8.15
N GLU A 43 9.15 8.59 8.57
CA GLU A 43 8.07 7.78 9.15
C GLU A 43 7.63 8.34 10.51
N GLU A 44 8.56 8.80 11.34
CA GLU A 44 8.25 9.50 12.58
C GLU A 44 7.50 10.82 12.33
N VAL A 45 7.89 11.57 11.29
CA VAL A 45 7.19 12.79 10.88
C VAL A 45 5.78 12.49 10.39
N ILE A 46 5.61 11.49 9.51
CA ILE A 46 4.31 11.08 8.96
C ILE A 46 3.39 10.59 10.08
N SER A 47 3.87 9.69 10.94
CA SER A 47 3.10 9.15 12.07
C SER A 47 2.67 10.27 13.02
N ARG A 48 3.59 11.16 13.42
CA ARG A 48 3.27 12.31 14.27
C ARG A 48 2.26 13.24 13.62
N THR A 49 2.43 13.54 12.33
CA THR A 49 1.54 14.43 11.58
C THR A 49 0.15 13.80 11.41
N ALA A 50 0.07 12.48 11.22
CA ALA A 50 -1.19 11.73 11.17
C ALA A 50 -1.93 11.81 12.52
N VAL A 51 -1.23 11.66 13.65
CA VAL A 51 -1.83 11.85 14.98
C VAL A 51 -2.34 13.28 15.18
N MET A 52 -1.62 14.29 14.68
CA MET A 52 -2.09 15.68 14.72
C MET A 52 -3.34 15.88 13.85
N ALA A 53 -3.37 15.31 12.64
CA ALA A 53 -4.53 15.39 11.75
C ALA A 53 -5.74 14.69 12.38
N LEU A 54 -5.53 13.53 13.01
CA LEU A 54 -6.55 12.81 13.76
C LEU A 54 -7.11 13.65 14.89
N ARG A 55 -6.25 14.31 15.68
CA ARG A 55 -6.68 15.21 16.75
C ARG A 55 -7.54 16.34 16.22
N ALA A 56 -7.15 16.95 15.10
CA ALA A 56 -7.93 18.03 14.48
C ALA A 56 -9.31 17.54 14.01
N ILE A 57 -9.38 16.35 13.38
CA ILE A 57 -10.67 15.73 13.00
C ILE A 57 -11.55 15.48 14.22
N VAL A 58 -11.00 14.84 15.26
CA VAL A 58 -11.74 14.53 16.50
C VAL A 58 -12.24 15.82 17.17
N GLN A 59 -11.43 16.87 17.18
CA GLN A 59 -11.82 18.17 17.73
C GLN A 59 -12.94 18.82 16.90
N ALA A 60 -12.85 18.79 15.56
CA ALA A 60 -13.89 19.30 14.68
C ALA A 60 -15.24 18.58 14.91
N ARG A 61 -15.21 17.26 15.11
CA ARG A 61 -16.39 16.48 15.50
C ARG A 61 -16.95 16.95 16.84
N ALA A 62 -16.10 17.06 17.87
CA ALA A 62 -16.52 17.55 19.18
C ALA A 62 -17.16 18.94 19.13
N ASP A 63 -16.64 19.83 18.28
CA ASP A 63 -17.18 21.18 18.09
C ASP A 63 -18.50 21.18 17.31
N ILE A 64 -18.70 20.28 16.34
CA ILE A 64 -20.01 20.05 15.71
C ILE A 64 -21.06 19.66 16.76
N HIS A 65 -20.74 18.72 17.64
CA HIS A 65 -21.62 18.29 18.73
C HIS A 65 -21.91 19.39 19.75
N GLN A 66 -21.06 20.42 19.83
CA GLN A 66 -21.24 21.62 20.66
C GLN A 66 -21.83 22.81 19.89
N GLU A 67 -22.28 22.60 18.65
CA GLU A 67 -22.82 23.62 17.74
C GLU A 67 -21.82 24.76 17.41
N LYS A 68 -20.53 24.53 17.60
CA LYS A 68 -19.43 25.48 17.31
C LYS A 68 -18.90 25.31 15.89
N LEU A 69 -19.76 25.53 14.89
CA LEU A 69 -19.44 25.21 13.49
C LEU A 69 -18.25 25.99 12.93
N GLU A 70 -18.01 27.23 13.36
CA GLU A 70 -16.81 27.98 12.93
C GLU A 70 -15.50 27.37 13.46
N MET A 71 -15.50 26.88 14.70
CA MET A 71 -14.35 26.19 15.29
C MET A 71 -14.10 24.87 14.55
N ALA A 72 -15.17 24.11 14.28
CA ALA A 72 -15.08 22.89 13.49
C ALA A 72 -14.48 23.11 12.09
N ARG A 73 -14.77 24.26 11.44
CA ARG A 73 -14.15 24.62 10.16
C ARG A 73 -12.65 24.91 10.30
N GLN A 74 -12.24 25.60 11.37
CA GLN A 74 -10.82 25.89 11.62
C GLN A 74 -10.02 24.59 11.85
N ASP A 75 -10.54 23.67 12.65
CA ASP A 75 -9.89 22.38 12.88
C ASP A 75 -9.87 21.52 11.60
N LEU A 76 -10.90 21.62 10.76
CA LEU A 76 -10.93 20.94 9.47
C LEU A 76 -9.86 21.47 8.50
N ASP A 77 -9.64 22.78 8.46
CA ASP A 77 -8.57 23.39 7.66
C ASP A 77 -7.18 22.98 8.18
N GLU A 78 -7.00 22.87 9.49
CA GLU A 78 -5.77 22.33 10.08
C GLU A 78 -5.57 20.85 9.70
N ALA A 79 -6.62 20.02 9.74
CA ALA A 79 -6.55 18.63 9.28
C ALA A 79 -6.09 18.54 7.81
N ARG A 80 -6.64 19.37 6.91
CA ARG A 80 -6.23 19.44 5.49
C ARG A 80 -4.76 19.82 5.32
N ARG A 81 -4.30 20.82 6.08
CA ARG A 81 -2.90 21.26 6.06
C ARG A 81 -1.95 20.16 6.51
N LEU A 82 -2.33 19.41 7.55
CA LEU A 82 -1.56 18.28 8.07
C LEU A 82 -1.56 17.10 7.09
N MET A 83 -2.68 16.76 6.46
CA MET A 83 -2.75 15.75 5.40
C MET A 83 -1.85 16.10 4.20
N THR A 84 -1.85 17.38 3.80
CA THR A 84 -0.92 17.88 2.77
C THR A 84 0.52 17.71 3.20
N THR A 85 0.84 18.00 4.46
CA THR A 85 2.18 17.83 5.03
C THR A 85 2.62 16.36 5.00
N ILE A 86 1.72 15.41 5.28
CA ILE A 86 2.02 13.97 5.17
C ILE A 86 2.44 13.64 3.73
N ARG A 87 1.66 14.08 2.74
CA ARG A 87 1.95 13.83 1.32
C ARG A 87 3.31 14.40 0.90
N THR A 88 3.62 15.63 1.27
CA THR A 88 4.86 16.30 0.85
C THR A 88 6.11 15.74 1.54
N ASN A 89 5.96 15.03 2.67
CA ASN A 89 7.06 14.36 3.35
C ASN A 89 7.24 12.91 2.90
N LEU A 90 6.43 12.41 1.96
CA LEU A 90 6.71 11.14 1.34
C LEU A 90 7.99 11.24 0.53
N SER A 91 8.82 10.22 0.65
CA SER A 91 10.10 10.14 -0.03
C SER A 91 9.95 10.15 -1.56
N THR A 92 8.81 9.67 -2.08
CA THR A 92 8.47 9.69 -3.51
C THR A 92 7.93 11.04 -4.01
N ALA A 93 7.67 12.00 -3.14
CA ALA A 93 6.99 13.26 -3.49
C ALA A 93 7.75 14.06 -4.55
N VAL A 94 9.08 14.23 -4.39
CA VAL A 94 9.91 15.02 -5.34
C VAL A 94 9.87 14.44 -6.75
N ALA A 95 9.96 13.11 -6.87
CA ALA A 95 9.88 12.42 -8.16
C ALA A 95 8.49 12.59 -8.78
N LYS A 96 7.43 12.38 -8.00
CA LYS A 96 6.04 12.53 -8.47
C LYS A 96 5.70 13.96 -8.89
N ASP A 97 6.15 14.96 -8.14
CA ASP A 97 5.94 16.37 -8.48
C ASP A 97 6.67 16.73 -9.78
N SER A 98 7.90 16.23 -9.96
CA SER A 98 8.66 16.44 -11.20
C SER A 98 7.98 15.77 -12.42
N ILE A 99 7.44 14.56 -12.23
CA ILE A 99 6.64 13.86 -13.26
C ILE A 99 5.36 14.64 -13.58
N TRP A 100 4.67 15.15 -12.56
CA TRP A 100 3.49 15.97 -12.74
C TRP A 100 3.78 17.26 -13.50
N VAL A 101 4.89 17.95 -13.18
CA VAL A 101 5.35 19.14 -13.91
C VAL A 101 5.60 18.81 -15.37
N ALA A 102 6.31 17.73 -15.68
CA ALA A 102 6.55 17.30 -17.06
C ALA A 102 5.22 17.01 -17.80
N GLY A 103 4.29 16.34 -17.13
CA GLY A 103 2.94 16.09 -17.67
C GLY A 103 2.17 17.38 -17.94
N LYS A 104 2.28 18.37 -17.05
CA LYS A 104 1.65 19.68 -17.24
C LYS A 104 2.28 20.48 -18.37
N HIS A 105 3.61 20.51 -18.45
CA HIS A 105 4.30 21.12 -19.58
C HIS A 105 3.89 20.48 -20.90
N LEU A 106 3.66 19.17 -20.94
CA LEU A 106 3.23 18.49 -22.17
C LEU A 106 1.93 19.05 -22.77
N GLU A 107 1.03 19.57 -21.92
CA GLU A 107 -0.26 20.17 -22.32
C GLU A 107 -0.07 21.45 -23.16
N TYR A 108 0.97 22.25 -22.93
CA TYR A 108 1.12 23.57 -23.56
C TYR A 108 2.51 23.92 -24.11
N GLU A 109 3.57 23.20 -23.71
CA GLU A 109 4.94 23.40 -24.16
C GLU A 109 5.29 22.59 -25.42
N THR A 110 6.43 22.95 -25.99
CA THR A 110 7.06 22.22 -27.10
C THR A 110 7.81 20.99 -26.60
N VAL A 111 7.95 19.96 -27.45
CA VAL A 111 8.71 18.74 -27.10
C VAL A 111 10.12 19.04 -26.57
N PRO A 112 10.95 19.92 -27.19
CA PRO A 112 12.27 20.23 -26.65
C PRO A 112 12.28 20.90 -25.27
N ARG A 113 11.19 21.58 -24.89
CA ARG A 113 11.02 22.14 -23.55
C ARG A 113 10.72 21.02 -22.55
N VAL A 114 9.74 20.16 -22.85
CA VAL A 114 9.35 19.03 -21.99
C VAL A 114 10.50 18.04 -21.78
N MET A 115 11.32 17.79 -22.81
CA MET A 115 12.50 16.91 -22.69
C MET A 115 13.51 17.35 -21.61
N LYS A 116 13.48 18.64 -21.21
CA LYS A 116 14.35 19.17 -20.14
C LYS A 116 13.85 18.84 -18.73
N ASP A 117 12.61 18.37 -18.60
CA ASP A 117 12.03 17.99 -17.32
C ASP A 117 12.44 16.56 -16.90
N PHE A 118 12.93 15.74 -17.83
CA PHE A 118 13.29 14.35 -17.55
C PHE A 118 14.56 14.15 -16.70
N PRO A 119 15.68 14.87 -16.92
CA PRO A 119 16.86 14.70 -16.07
C PRO A 119 16.60 14.91 -14.56
N PRO A 120 15.84 15.95 -14.12
CA PRO A 120 15.41 16.05 -12.73
C PRO A 120 14.61 14.85 -12.22
N ILE A 121 13.73 14.28 -13.04
CA ILE A 121 12.97 13.07 -12.68
C ILE A 121 13.91 11.89 -12.43
N TYR A 122 14.87 11.62 -13.33
CA TYR A 122 15.84 10.53 -13.11
C TYR A 122 16.71 10.75 -11.87
N SER A 123 17.11 12.00 -11.58
CA SER A 123 17.84 12.32 -10.35
C SER A 123 17.03 11.96 -9.12
N ALA A 124 15.77 12.39 -9.06
CA ALA A 124 14.88 12.07 -7.95
C ALA A 124 14.62 10.56 -7.82
N LEU A 125 14.45 9.84 -8.93
CA LEU A 125 14.30 8.38 -8.94
C LEU A 125 15.56 7.66 -8.45
N HIS A 126 16.75 8.18 -8.75
CA HIS A 126 18.02 7.64 -8.28
C HIS A 126 18.22 7.87 -6.77
N GLU A 127 17.86 9.05 -6.27
CA GLU A 127 17.93 9.37 -4.83
C GLU A 127 17.06 8.45 -3.97
N ILE A 128 15.95 7.94 -4.53
CA ILE A 128 15.03 7.07 -3.80
C ILE A 128 15.24 5.57 -4.02
N GLU A 129 16.05 5.18 -4.99
CA GLU A 129 16.21 3.78 -5.41
C GLU A 129 16.84 2.89 -4.32
N GLU A 130 17.45 3.49 -3.30
CA GLU A 130 17.99 2.76 -2.17
C GLU A 130 16.85 2.14 -1.33
N TYR A 131 15.71 2.82 -1.21
CA TYR A 131 14.60 2.47 -0.30
C TYR A 131 13.32 2.11 -1.02
N PHE A 132 13.17 2.55 -2.27
CA PHE A 132 11.95 2.38 -3.03
C PHE A 132 12.29 1.85 -4.43
N PRO A 133 11.60 0.81 -4.92
CA PRO A 133 11.84 0.30 -6.26
C PRO A 133 11.41 1.32 -7.32
N THR A 134 12.33 1.70 -8.21
CA THR A 134 12.08 2.72 -9.24
C THR A 134 12.14 2.18 -10.67
N ASP A 135 12.42 0.90 -10.86
CA ASP A 135 12.67 0.34 -12.20
C ASP A 135 11.47 0.50 -13.15
N LYS A 136 10.25 0.19 -12.69
CA LYS A 136 9.03 0.38 -13.51
C LYS A 136 8.76 1.86 -13.80
N ALA A 137 8.94 2.73 -12.81
CA ALA A 137 8.80 4.18 -13.01
C ALA A 137 9.81 4.68 -14.06
N LYS A 138 11.09 4.29 -13.97
CA LYS A 138 12.14 4.63 -14.96
C LYS A 138 11.77 4.15 -16.36
N ARG A 139 11.28 2.92 -16.50
CA ARG A 139 10.79 2.39 -17.79
C ARG A 139 9.69 3.29 -18.37
N HIS A 140 8.69 3.65 -17.59
CA HIS A 140 7.63 4.53 -18.08
C HIS A 140 8.16 5.93 -18.47
N ILE A 141 9.15 6.48 -17.76
CA ILE A 141 9.81 7.73 -18.20
C ILE A 141 10.54 7.53 -19.55
N ASP A 142 11.22 6.40 -19.74
CA ASP A 142 11.86 6.05 -21.02
C ASP A 142 10.81 5.93 -22.15
N ASN A 143 9.64 5.35 -21.85
CA ASN A 143 8.52 5.22 -22.80
C ASN A 143 7.95 6.58 -23.14
N ALA A 144 7.75 7.43 -22.14
CA ALA A 144 7.29 8.80 -22.34
C ALA A 144 8.23 9.55 -23.28
N LYS A 145 9.54 9.40 -23.09
CA LYS A 145 10.56 9.96 -23.98
C LYS A 145 10.46 9.43 -25.41
N ARG A 146 10.36 8.11 -25.59
CA ARG A 146 10.15 7.50 -26.92
C ARG A 146 8.90 8.03 -27.63
N TYR A 147 7.80 8.23 -26.90
CA TYR A 147 6.58 8.82 -27.46
C TYR A 147 6.77 10.28 -27.86
N LEU A 148 7.45 11.09 -27.04
CA LEU A 148 7.75 12.48 -27.36
C LEU A 148 8.64 12.62 -28.60
N GLU A 149 9.64 11.75 -28.75
CA GLU A 149 10.50 11.70 -29.95
C GLU A 149 9.71 11.44 -31.24
N LYS A 150 8.59 10.71 -31.13
CA LYS A 150 7.64 10.45 -32.23
C LYS A 150 6.55 11.52 -32.38
N GLY A 151 6.53 12.54 -31.53
CA GLY A 151 5.48 13.56 -31.49
C GLY A 151 4.15 13.09 -30.89
N GLU A 152 4.13 11.93 -30.25
CA GLU A 152 2.92 11.30 -29.70
C GLU A 152 2.63 11.78 -28.26
N LYS A 153 2.21 13.04 -28.13
CA LYS A 153 1.93 13.65 -26.82
C LYS A 153 0.98 12.83 -25.94
N LYS A 154 -0.08 12.24 -26.50
CA LYS A 154 -1.02 11.41 -25.73
C LYS A 154 -0.38 10.14 -25.18
N GLY A 155 0.55 9.53 -25.92
CA GLY A 155 1.31 8.38 -25.43
C GLY A 155 2.21 8.79 -24.26
N ALA A 156 2.97 9.87 -24.43
CA ALA A 156 3.83 10.38 -23.37
C ALA A 156 3.06 10.77 -22.11
N GLN A 157 1.88 11.38 -22.23
CA GLN A 157 1.05 11.71 -21.07
C GLN A 157 0.62 10.46 -20.29
N ARG A 158 0.25 9.38 -20.99
CA ARG A 158 -0.13 8.12 -20.34
C ARG A 158 1.06 7.51 -19.60
N GLU A 159 2.22 7.47 -20.23
CA GLU A 159 3.43 6.93 -19.60
C GLU A 159 3.86 7.75 -18.36
N LEU A 160 3.78 9.07 -18.40
CA LEU A 160 4.04 9.90 -17.21
C LEU A 160 3.04 9.60 -16.07
N HIS A 161 1.78 9.35 -16.40
CA HIS A 161 0.77 8.94 -15.42
C HIS A 161 1.08 7.56 -14.81
N LEU A 162 1.44 6.57 -15.64
CA LEU A 162 1.86 5.25 -15.17
C LEU A 162 3.13 5.33 -14.30
N ALA A 163 4.11 6.13 -14.69
CA ALA A 163 5.31 6.38 -13.89
C ALA A 163 4.97 6.92 -12.50
N ALA A 164 4.05 7.88 -12.40
CA ALA A 164 3.61 8.42 -11.12
C ALA A 164 2.86 7.39 -10.26
N ASN A 165 2.07 6.51 -10.88
CA ASN A 165 1.36 5.43 -10.19
C ASN A 165 2.31 4.38 -9.60
N GLU A 166 3.46 4.11 -10.24
CA GLU A 166 4.47 3.18 -9.72
C GLU A 166 5.14 3.70 -8.43
N LEU A 167 5.07 5.00 -8.19
CA LEU A 167 5.65 5.67 -7.02
C LEU A 167 4.67 5.87 -5.86
N VAL A 168 3.48 5.28 -5.94
CA VAL A 168 2.46 5.38 -4.89
C VAL A 168 2.90 4.57 -3.67
N VAL A 169 3.05 5.25 -2.53
CA VAL A 169 3.25 4.59 -1.22
C VAL A 169 1.89 4.19 -0.69
N VAL A 170 1.39 3.07 -1.21
CA VAL A 170 0.02 2.52 -1.04
C VAL A 170 -0.50 2.63 0.39
N GLU A 171 0.30 2.22 1.37
CA GLU A 171 -0.06 2.16 2.80
C GLU A 171 -0.33 3.53 3.43
N VAL A 172 0.20 4.59 2.83
CA VAL A 172 0.01 5.97 3.28
C VAL A 172 -0.97 6.67 2.35
N GLU A 173 -0.74 6.62 1.04
CA GLU A 173 -1.45 7.44 0.08
C GLU A 173 -2.92 7.03 -0.12
N LEU A 174 -3.24 5.73 -0.12
CA LEU A 174 -4.62 5.28 -0.29
C LEU A 174 -5.52 5.70 0.88
N PRO A 175 -5.20 5.35 2.15
CA PRO A 175 -5.98 5.81 3.29
C PRO A 175 -6.01 7.35 3.40
N LEU A 176 -4.89 8.03 3.12
CA LEU A 176 -4.82 9.50 3.14
C LEU A 176 -5.77 10.13 2.11
N ALA A 177 -5.75 9.67 0.86
CA ALA A 177 -6.61 10.21 -0.21
C ALA A 177 -8.11 10.01 0.10
N LYS A 178 -8.49 8.89 0.71
CA LYS A 178 -9.88 8.66 1.14
C LYS A 178 -10.23 9.55 2.32
N ALA A 179 -9.34 9.72 3.30
CA ALA A 179 -9.56 10.64 4.42
C ALA A 179 -9.80 12.07 3.94
N GLU A 180 -8.99 12.55 3.00
CA GLU A 180 -9.13 13.88 2.39
C GLU A 180 -10.47 14.05 1.68
N LYS A 181 -10.93 13.06 0.91
CA LYS A 181 -12.26 13.08 0.26
C LYS A 181 -13.38 13.30 1.28
N PHE A 182 -13.32 12.65 2.44
CA PHE A 182 -14.32 12.80 3.49
C PHE A 182 -14.17 14.10 4.29
N VAL A 183 -12.94 14.59 4.48
CA VAL A 183 -12.66 15.93 5.01
C VAL A 183 -13.17 17.03 4.08
N GLU A 184 -13.08 16.84 2.76
CA GLU A 184 -13.65 17.75 1.77
C GLU A 184 -15.19 17.76 1.86
N LYS A 185 -15.83 16.58 1.81
CA LYS A 185 -17.29 16.43 2.02
C LYS A 185 -17.77 17.06 3.33
N ALA A 186 -17.06 16.84 4.44
CA ALA A 186 -17.40 17.45 5.71
C ALA A 186 -17.38 18.98 5.63
N GLY A 187 -16.40 19.56 4.93
CA GLY A 187 -16.33 21.00 4.70
C GLY A 187 -17.50 21.52 3.86
N GLU A 188 -17.91 20.79 2.83
CA GLU A 188 -19.10 21.12 2.04
C GLU A 188 -20.38 21.09 2.89
N TYR A 189 -20.54 20.09 3.75
CA TYR A 189 -21.67 20.01 4.69
C TYR A 189 -21.65 21.14 5.71
N LEU A 190 -20.49 21.45 6.29
CA LEU A 190 -20.34 22.59 7.20
C LEU A 190 -20.66 23.91 6.50
N ALA A 191 -20.28 24.10 5.23
CA ALA A 191 -20.64 25.30 4.46
C ALA A 191 -22.17 25.45 4.25
N ARG A 192 -22.91 24.34 4.31
CA ARG A 192 -24.39 24.30 4.26
C ARG A 192 -25.04 24.25 5.65
N ASN A 193 -24.25 24.36 6.72
CA ASN A 193 -24.67 24.18 8.12
C ASN A 193 -25.30 22.81 8.42
N GLU A 194 -24.93 21.78 7.66
CA GLU A 194 -25.41 20.40 7.82
C GLU A 194 -24.50 19.63 8.80
N GLY A 195 -24.46 20.05 10.07
CA GLY A 195 -23.54 19.53 11.08
C GLY A 195 -23.57 18.00 11.26
N ALA A 196 -24.76 17.38 11.27
CA ALA A 196 -24.88 15.94 11.40
C ALA A 196 -24.21 15.15 10.25
N LYS A 197 -24.37 15.61 9.00
CA LYS A 197 -23.71 14.98 7.85
C LYS A 197 -22.21 15.24 7.84
N ALA A 198 -21.78 16.40 8.34
CA ALA A 198 -20.36 16.68 8.53
C ALA A 198 -19.74 15.74 9.57
N ASP A 199 -20.39 15.50 10.71
CA ASP A 199 -19.91 14.55 11.72
C ASP A 199 -19.81 13.12 11.16
N GLU A 200 -20.80 12.67 10.40
CA GLU A 200 -20.78 11.36 9.76
C GLU A 200 -19.61 11.21 8.77
N ALA A 201 -19.38 12.22 7.92
CA ALA A 201 -18.23 12.25 7.03
C ALA A 201 -16.90 12.26 7.80
N LEU A 202 -16.79 13.04 8.88
CA LEU A 202 -15.58 13.13 9.71
C LEU A 202 -15.31 11.84 10.49
N LYS A 203 -16.34 11.11 10.92
CA LYS A 203 -16.18 9.80 11.54
C LYS A 203 -15.45 8.84 10.61
N ILE A 204 -15.79 8.86 9.32
CA ILE A 204 -15.13 8.03 8.31
C ILE A 204 -13.68 8.51 8.09
N ALA A 205 -13.46 9.83 7.99
CA ALA A 205 -12.12 10.39 7.84
C ALA A 205 -11.20 10.01 9.03
N GLU A 206 -11.73 10.06 10.25
CA GLU A 206 -11.03 9.70 11.49
C GLU A 206 -10.42 8.30 11.40
N GLU A 207 -11.22 7.31 10.98
CA GLU A 207 -10.76 5.92 10.85
C GLU A 207 -9.71 5.74 9.76
N LYS A 208 -9.85 6.45 8.63
CA LYS A 208 -8.87 6.37 7.54
C LYS A 208 -7.53 6.99 7.97
N VAL A 209 -7.55 8.07 8.74
CA VAL A 209 -6.32 8.64 9.32
C VAL A 209 -5.75 7.72 10.40
N GLN A 210 -6.59 7.08 11.21
CA GLN A 210 -6.12 6.11 12.21
C GLN A 210 -5.36 4.95 11.56
N ALA A 211 -5.80 4.48 10.38
CA ALA A 211 -5.10 3.45 9.61
C ALA A 211 -3.66 3.84 9.21
N LEU A 212 -3.37 5.14 9.02
CA LEU A 212 -2.00 5.63 8.73
C LEU A 212 -1.03 5.40 9.88
N SER A 213 -1.54 5.33 11.11
CA SER A 213 -0.75 5.14 12.33
C SER A 213 -0.64 3.67 12.76
N ALA A 214 -1.39 2.77 12.11
CA ALA A 214 -1.38 1.35 12.43
C ALA A 214 -0.23 0.63 11.71
N GLU A 215 0.56 -0.14 12.45
CA GLU A 215 1.52 -1.05 11.83
C GLU A 215 0.77 -2.22 11.17
N SER A 216 0.91 -2.35 9.84
CA SER A 216 0.42 -3.50 9.09
C SER A 216 1.52 -4.55 8.95
N PRO A 217 1.27 -5.84 9.23
CA PRO A 217 2.26 -6.88 8.97
C PRO A 217 2.66 -6.96 7.48
N LEU A 218 1.75 -6.69 6.54
CA LEU A 218 2.10 -6.67 5.10
C LEU A 218 3.12 -5.59 4.76
N ARG A 219 3.10 -4.46 5.47
CA ARG A 219 4.11 -3.39 5.35
C ARG A 219 5.49 -3.84 5.79
N GLY A 220 5.55 -4.53 6.92
CA GLY A 220 6.79 -5.17 7.40
C GLY A 220 7.34 -6.21 6.42
N ALA A 221 6.46 -6.99 5.80
CA ALA A 221 6.83 -7.99 4.80
C ALA A 221 7.37 -7.35 3.52
N LEU A 222 6.67 -6.34 2.98
CA LEU A 222 7.06 -5.63 1.76
C LEU A 222 8.45 -5.03 1.89
N LYS A 223 8.69 -4.33 3.02
CA LYS A 223 10.00 -3.77 3.36
C LYS A 223 11.08 -4.84 3.40
N SER A 224 10.82 -5.93 4.12
CA SER A 224 11.76 -7.04 4.27
C SER A 224 12.17 -7.65 2.93
N PHE A 225 11.22 -7.91 2.01
CA PHE A 225 11.56 -8.50 0.71
C PHE A 225 12.30 -7.52 -0.23
N TRP A 226 12.04 -6.21 -0.12
CA TRP A 226 12.84 -5.22 -0.84
C TRP A 226 14.30 -5.25 -0.38
N GLN A 227 14.51 -5.26 0.94
CA GLN A 227 15.85 -5.35 1.52
C GLN A 227 16.55 -6.66 1.15
N ALA A 228 15.82 -7.78 1.14
CA ALA A 228 16.36 -9.06 0.69
C ALA A 228 16.86 -8.98 -0.76
N SER A 229 16.07 -8.37 -1.65
CA SER A 229 16.43 -8.16 -3.06
C SER A 229 17.71 -7.33 -3.21
N ARG A 230 17.81 -6.21 -2.48
CA ARG A 230 18.97 -5.32 -2.49
C ARG A 230 20.23 -5.98 -1.91
N SER A 231 20.12 -6.62 -0.74
CA SER A 231 21.24 -7.34 -0.13
C SER A 231 21.72 -8.46 -1.03
N TYR A 232 20.81 -9.18 -1.70
CA TYR A 232 21.20 -10.22 -2.66
C TYR A 232 21.94 -9.65 -3.87
N ALA A 233 21.41 -8.59 -4.49
CA ALA A 233 22.06 -7.90 -5.61
C ALA A 233 23.45 -7.33 -5.25
N ALA A 234 23.65 -6.94 -3.98
CA ALA A 234 24.94 -6.50 -3.46
C ALA A 234 25.91 -7.65 -3.10
N GLY A 235 25.56 -8.91 -3.39
CA GLY A 235 26.35 -10.10 -3.05
C GLY A 235 26.31 -10.48 -1.56
N LYS A 236 25.42 -9.88 -0.77
CA LYS A 236 25.29 -10.08 0.69
C LYS A 236 24.23 -11.12 1.01
N SER A 237 24.45 -12.37 0.58
CA SER A 237 23.46 -13.45 0.70
C SER A 237 23.04 -13.78 2.15
N ALA A 238 23.92 -13.54 3.14
CA ALA A 238 23.57 -13.73 4.55
C ALA A 238 22.53 -12.71 5.04
N GLU A 239 22.72 -11.42 4.71
CA GLU A 239 21.75 -10.36 5.00
C GLU A 239 20.43 -10.61 4.27
N ALA A 240 20.51 -10.99 2.98
CA ALA A 240 19.32 -11.32 2.20
C ALA A 240 18.47 -12.42 2.86
N ARG A 241 19.10 -13.48 3.38
CA ARG A 241 18.40 -14.55 4.12
C ARG A 241 17.75 -14.04 5.40
N SER A 242 18.42 -13.18 6.17
CA SER A 242 17.83 -12.58 7.37
C SER A 242 16.56 -11.80 7.04
N PHE A 243 16.59 -11.03 5.95
CA PHE A 243 15.43 -10.28 5.49
C PHE A 243 14.30 -11.16 4.96
N ILE A 244 14.59 -12.27 4.27
CA ILE A 244 13.57 -13.23 3.84
C ILE A 244 12.83 -13.81 5.05
N GLU A 245 13.56 -14.22 6.09
CA GLU A 245 12.98 -14.76 7.32
C GLU A 245 12.11 -13.73 8.05
N GLN A 246 12.57 -12.48 8.13
CA GLN A 246 11.75 -11.38 8.68
C GLN A 246 10.45 -11.19 7.88
N GLY A 247 10.55 -11.17 6.54
CA GLY A 247 9.38 -11.04 5.66
C GLY A 247 8.38 -12.18 5.85
N LYS A 248 8.85 -13.41 6.02
CA LYS A 248 8.02 -14.59 6.32
C LYS A 248 7.32 -14.50 7.67
N VAL A 249 8.00 -14.01 8.71
CA VAL A 249 7.39 -13.77 10.03
C VAL A 249 6.23 -12.77 9.90
N TYR A 250 6.44 -11.67 9.16
CA TYR A 250 5.41 -10.68 8.91
C TYR A 250 4.23 -11.22 8.10
N LEU A 251 4.46 -12.01 7.05
CA LEU A 251 3.36 -12.68 6.34
C LEU A 251 2.62 -13.68 7.24
N GLY A 252 3.34 -14.38 8.13
CA GLY A 252 2.73 -15.26 9.13
C GLY A 252 1.87 -14.52 10.15
N GLN A 253 2.17 -13.25 10.44
CA GLN A 253 1.31 -12.37 11.23
C GLN A 253 0.09 -11.91 10.40
N ALA A 254 0.28 -11.47 9.15
CA ALA A 254 -0.82 -11.13 8.24
C ALA A 254 -1.81 -12.29 8.03
N ALA A 255 -1.30 -13.52 7.94
CA ALA A 255 -2.12 -14.73 7.86
C ALA A 255 -3.02 -14.96 9.11
N LYS A 256 -2.69 -14.33 10.25
CA LYS A 256 -3.49 -14.38 11.48
C LYS A 256 -4.40 -13.16 11.63
N THR A 257 -3.97 -12.01 11.14
CA THR A 257 -4.62 -10.71 11.30
C THR A 257 -5.10 -10.18 9.95
N GLY A 258 -6.40 -10.23 9.67
CA GLY A 258 -6.95 -9.81 8.37
C GLY A 258 -8.37 -10.31 8.14
N ASN A 259 -8.93 -10.04 6.95
CA ASN A 259 -10.16 -10.70 6.49
C ASN A 259 -9.86 -12.13 5.99
N THR A 260 -10.85 -13.03 5.93
CA THR A 260 -10.63 -14.46 5.63
C THR A 260 -9.83 -14.69 4.35
N LYS A 261 -10.18 -13.99 3.27
CA LYS A 261 -9.47 -14.09 1.98
C LYS A 261 -8.03 -13.57 2.06
N GLY A 262 -7.80 -12.44 2.71
CA GLY A 262 -6.45 -11.88 2.91
C GLY A 262 -5.55 -12.79 3.74
N LYS A 263 -6.11 -13.47 4.75
CA LYS A 263 -5.39 -14.49 5.53
C LYS A 263 -4.94 -15.66 4.66
N GLU A 264 -5.82 -16.16 3.80
CA GLU A 264 -5.52 -17.28 2.90
C GLU A 264 -4.41 -16.93 1.91
N GLU A 265 -4.46 -15.75 1.29
CA GLU A 265 -3.42 -15.35 0.33
C GLU A 265 -2.08 -15.05 1.01
N ALA A 266 -2.08 -14.41 2.18
CA ALA A 266 -0.87 -14.22 2.98
C ALA A 266 -0.24 -15.56 3.42
N ASP A 267 -1.06 -16.54 3.79
CA ASP A 267 -0.60 -17.88 4.16
C ASP A 267 -0.04 -18.65 2.95
N LYS A 268 -0.71 -18.59 1.78
CA LYS A 268 -0.17 -19.17 0.53
C LYS A 268 1.19 -18.58 0.18
N LEU A 269 1.32 -17.25 0.25
CA LEU A 269 2.57 -16.57 -0.04
C LEU A 269 3.64 -16.94 0.99
N SER A 270 3.29 -16.98 2.28
CA SER A 270 4.20 -17.41 3.36
C SER A 270 4.77 -18.81 3.13
N ARG A 271 3.92 -19.77 2.71
CA ARG A 271 4.35 -21.14 2.37
C ARG A 271 5.27 -21.17 1.15
N SER A 272 5.06 -20.30 0.16
CA SER A 272 5.91 -20.22 -1.03
C SER A 272 7.33 -19.72 -0.74
N ILE A 273 7.54 -19.01 0.38
CA ILE A 273 8.87 -18.50 0.78
C ILE A 273 9.86 -19.64 1.07
N ALA A 274 9.39 -20.81 1.50
CA ALA A 274 10.28 -21.94 1.75
C ALA A 274 11.07 -22.34 0.48
N GLU A 275 10.48 -22.19 -0.70
CA GLU A 275 11.17 -22.43 -1.97
C GLU A 275 12.22 -21.33 -2.25
N LEU A 276 11.89 -20.07 -1.96
CA LEU A 276 12.81 -18.94 -2.08
C LEU A 276 14.02 -19.09 -1.14
N GLU A 277 13.80 -19.42 0.13
CA GLU A 277 14.85 -19.70 1.13
C GLU A 277 15.81 -20.78 0.62
N ARG A 278 15.24 -21.87 0.08
CA ARG A 278 15.99 -22.98 -0.50
C ARG A 278 16.83 -22.55 -1.70
N LYS A 279 16.26 -21.76 -2.63
CA LYS A 279 16.97 -21.23 -3.80
C LYS A 279 18.14 -20.34 -3.40
N VAL A 280 17.91 -19.42 -2.45
CA VAL A 280 18.93 -18.49 -1.94
C VAL A 280 20.04 -19.25 -1.22
N HIS A 281 19.69 -20.26 -0.41
CA HIS A 281 20.67 -21.08 0.31
C HIS A 281 21.59 -21.86 -0.64
N LYS A 282 21.04 -22.41 -1.71
CA LYS A 282 21.77 -23.22 -2.70
C LYS A 282 22.46 -22.40 -3.79
N GLY A 283 22.21 -21.08 -3.86
CA GLY A 283 22.69 -20.24 -4.95
C GLY A 283 22.13 -20.68 -6.30
N GLU A 284 20.88 -21.12 -6.34
CA GLU A 284 20.24 -21.57 -7.58
C GLU A 284 19.99 -20.39 -8.53
N ASN A 285 19.93 -20.69 -9.83
CA ASN A 285 19.53 -19.69 -10.83
C ASN A 285 18.10 -19.20 -10.55
N GLY A 286 17.82 -17.93 -10.85
CA GLY A 286 16.48 -17.35 -10.71
C GLY A 286 16.11 -16.87 -9.30
N VAL A 287 17.08 -16.74 -8.38
CA VAL A 287 16.84 -16.14 -7.05
C VAL A 287 16.33 -14.71 -7.16
N GLU A 288 16.89 -13.89 -8.05
CA GLU A 288 16.45 -12.50 -8.25
C GLU A 288 14.98 -12.44 -8.70
N ALA A 289 14.60 -13.26 -9.69
CA ALA A 289 13.22 -13.37 -10.14
C ALA A 289 12.28 -13.85 -9.02
N ALA A 290 12.71 -14.81 -8.20
CA ALA A 290 11.92 -15.29 -7.05
C ALA A 290 11.74 -14.20 -5.98
N LEU A 291 12.81 -13.46 -5.65
CA LEU A 291 12.77 -12.32 -4.72
C LEU A 291 11.83 -11.22 -5.23
N LYS A 292 11.98 -10.84 -6.50
CA LYS A 292 11.12 -9.86 -7.17
C LYS A 292 9.66 -10.31 -7.14
N SER A 293 9.37 -11.57 -7.49
CA SER A 293 8.00 -12.12 -7.44
C SER A 293 7.40 -12.10 -6.04
N THR A 294 8.17 -12.47 -5.01
CA THR A 294 7.67 -12.41 -3.62
C THR A 294 7.38 -10.99 -3.20
N TRP A 295 8.22 -10.04 -3.58
CA TRP A 295 7.99 -8.61 -3.32
C TRP A 295 6.74 -8.09 -4.05
N GLU A 296 6.60 -8.33 -5.36
CA GLU A 296 5.46 -7.89 -6.18
C GLU A 296 4.13 -8.45 -5.66
N LYS A 297 4.10 -9.74 -5.28
CA LYS A 297 2.90 -10.36 -4.69
C LYS A 297 2.57 -9.79 -3.31
N THR A 298 3.59 -9.50 -2.50
CA THR A 298 3.38 -8.84 -1.19
C THR A 298 2.83 -7.43 -1.38
N LYS A 299 3.33 -6.67 -2.38
CA LYS A 299 2.82 -5.34 -2.75
C LYS A 299 1.35 -5.42 -3.14
N ALA A 300 0.98 -6.35 -4.02
CA ALA A 300 -0.40 -6.53 -4.46
C ALA A 300 -1.35 -6.89 -3.30
N LEU A 301 -0.88 -7.68 -2.31
CA LEU A 301 -1.65 -7.94 -1.09
C LEU A 301 -1.81 -6.71 -0.20
N ALA A 302 -0.74 -5.92 -0.03
CA ALA A 302 -0.80 -4.67 0.74
C ALA A 302 -1.74 -3.64 0.09
N GLU A 303 -1.73 -3.56 -1.24
CA GLU A 303 -2.69 -2.77 -2.03
C GLU A 303 -4.12 -3.22 -1.78
N ARG A 304 -4.40 -4.50 -1.97
CA ARG A 304 -5.71 -5.08 -1.72
C ARG A 304 -6.21 -4.78 -0.31
N ASP A 305 -5.38 -5.00 0.71
CA ASP A 305 -5.78 -4.77 2.10
C ASP A 305 -6.05 -3.28 2.38
N SER A 306 -5.24 -2.38 1.81
CA SER A 306 -5.45 -0.94 1.90
C SER A 306 -6.74 -0.50 1.18
N GLU A 307 -7.04 -1.10 0.03
CA GLU A 307 -8.29 -0.87 -0.71
C GLU A 307 -9.51 -1.37 0.06
N TYR A 308 -9.43 -2.54 0.70
CA TYR A 308 -10.50 -3.03 1.58
C TYR A 308 -10.72 -2.16 2.81
N LEU A 309 -9.64 -1.69 3.44
CA LEU A 309 -9.71 -0.74 4.55
C LEU A 309 -10.32 0.59 4.09
N ALA A 310 -10.04 1.01 2.86
CA ALA A 310 -10.62 2.21 2.26
C ALA A 310 -12.11 2.04 1.89
N ALA A 311 -12.51 0.86 1.39
CA ALA A 311 -13.86 0.57 0.90
C ALA A 311 -14.86 0.33 2.03
N ARG A 312 -14.48 -0.37 3.11
CA ARG A 312 -15.38 -0.62 4.24
C ARG A 312 -15.77 0.70 4.93
N TRP A 313 -17.05 1.08 4.83
CA TRP A 313 -17.89 1.76 5.85
C TRP A 313 -19.14 2.45 5.25
N GLU A 314 -20.05 1.68 4.66
CA GLU A 314 -21.49 1.99 4.76
C GLU A 314 -22.24 0.76 5.32
N GLU A 315 -22.77 0.81 6.55
CA GLU A 315 -23.68 -0.26 7.05
C GLU A 315 -24.98 -0.40 6.22
N SER A 316 -25.15 0.43 5.17
CA SER A 316 -26.20 0.35 4.14
C SER A 316 -25.68 -0.07 2.76
N GLU A 317 -24.74 -1.01 2.69
CA GLU A 317 -24.11 -1.38 1.41
C GLU A 317 -25.00 -2.29 0.54
N THR A 318 -25.56 -1.68 -0.50
CA THR A 318 -26.01 -2.42 -1.67
C THR A 318 -24.88 -2.45 -2.72
N THR A 319 -24.05 -1.41 -2.84
CA THR A 319 -22.96 -1.25 -3.86
C THR A 319 -21.67 -2.05 -3.63
N LEU A 320 -21.40 -2.55 -2.41
CA LEU A 320 -20.14 -3.22 -2.03
C LEU A 320 -19.64 -4.31 -2.97
N GLY A 321 -20.55 -5.16 -3.46
CA GLY A 321 -20.13 -6.38 -4.15
C GLY A 321 -19.29 -6.06 -5.38
N ALA A 322 -19.58 -4.93 -6.04
CA ALA A 322 -18.86 -4.47 -7.21
C ALA A 322 -17.42 -4.06 -6.89
N GLU A 323 -17.22 -3.27 -5.84
CA GLU A 323 -15.90 -2.82 -5.40
C GLU A 323 -15.04 -3.99 -4.93
N ASP A 324 -15.61 -4.87 -4.11
CA ASP A 324 -14.94 -6.09 -3.64
C ASP A 324 -14.46 -6.95 -4.81
N ASP A 325 -15.31 -7.16 -5.81
CA ASP A 325 -14.96 -7.92 -7.01
C ASP A 325 -13.87 -7.21 -7.84
N LEU A 326 -13.89 -5.88 -7.96
CA LEU A 326 -12.85 -5.12 -8.65
C LEU A 326 -11.49 -5.18 -7.93
N ILE A 327 -11.48 -5.09 -6.59
CA ILE A 327 -10.27 -5.23 -5.76
C ILE A 327 -9.66 -6.63 -5.97
N GLU A 328 -10.47 -7.69 -5.92
CA GLU A 328 -9.96 -9.04 -6.13
C GLU A 328 -9.51 -9.27 -7.59
N ALA A 329 -10.21 -8.70 -8.57
CA ALA A 329 -9.77 -8.76 -9.96
C ALA A 329 -8.38 -8.12 -10.13
N LYS A 330 -8.14 -6.96 -9.52
CA LYS A 330 -6.84 -6.28 -9.57
C LYS A 330 -5.73 -7.12 -8.94
N LEU A 331 -5.97 -7.71 -7.75
CA LEU A 331 -5.00 -8.62 -7.11
C LEU A 331 -4.55 -9.71 -8.08
N HIS A 332 -5.52 -10.39 -8.71
CA HIS A 332 -5.25 -11.51 -9.60
C HIS A 332 -4.58 -11.07 -10.92
N VAL A 333 -4.89 -9.88 -11.44
CA VAL A 333 -4.12 -9.30 -12.57
C VAL A 333 -2.66 -9.07 -12.18
N SER A 334 -2.39 -8.52 -10.99
CA SER A 334 -1.01 -8.31 -10.50
C SER A 334 -0.26 -9.62 -10.28
N PHE A 335 -0.94 -10.67 -9.78
CA PHE A 335 -0.34 -12.00 -9.65
C PHE A 335 -0.05 -12.62 -11.01
N ALA A 336 -0.96 -12.49 -11.97
CA ALA A 336 -0.77 -12.97 -13.34
C ALA A 336 0.43 -12.30 -14.01
N GLU A 337 0.55 -10.97 -13.90
CA GLU A 337 1.72 -10.22 -14.38
C GLU A 337 3.01 -10.77 -13.76
N THR A 338 3.03 -10.94 -12.45
CA THR A 338 4.20 -11.49 -11.74
C THR A 338 4.58 -12.87 -12.29
N TYR A 339 3.59 -13.75 -12.49
CA TYR A 339 3.85 -15.07 -13.03
C TYR A 339 4.33 -15.05 -14.48
N GLN A 340 3.73 -14.23 -15.33
CA GLN A 340 4.05 -14.20 -16.76
C GLN A 340 5.36 -13.46 -17.05
N ILE A 341 5.55 -12.30 -16.44
CA ILE A 341 6.65 -11.38 -16.73
C ILE A 341 7.86 -11.66 -15.83
N THR A 342 7.64 -11.87 -14.53
CA THR A 342 8.75 -12.00 -13.57
C THR A 342 9.27 -13.42 -13.45
N THR A 343 8.40 -14.44 -13.38
CA THR A 343 8.83 -15.84 -13.18
C THR A 343 8.70 -16.74 -14.40
N ASN A 344 8.09 -16.25 -15.49
CA ASN A 344 7.79 -17.01 -16.71
C ASN A 344 7.02 -18.32 -16.43
N GLU A 345 6.13 -18.30 -15.43
CA GLU A 345 5.25 -19.39 -15.01
C GLU A 345 3.86 -19.26 -15.65
N GLN A 346 3.81 -19.47 -16.95
CA GLN A 346 2.64 -19.21 -17.81
C GLN A 346 1.35 -19.88 -17.35
N SER A 347 1.41 -21.14 -16.91
CA SER A 347 0.23 -21.86 -16.41
C SER A 347 -0.38 -21.18 -15.19
N LYS A 348 0.47 -20.69 -14.27
CA LYS A 348 0.00 -19.94 -13.10
C LYS A 348 -0.56 -18.58 -13.50
N ALA A 349 0.06 -17.90 -14.47
CA ALA A 349 -0.47 -16.65 -15.00
C ALA A 349 -1.89 -16.84 -15.58
N VAL A 350 -2.11 -17.91 -16.34
CA VAL A 350 -3.43 -18.26 -16.88
C VAL A 350 -4.44 -18.49 -15.75
N GLU A 351 -4.09 -19.27 -14.72
CA GLU A 351 -4.98 -19.50 -13.56
C GLU A 351 -5.38 -18.19 -12.86
N GLU A 352 -4.45 -17.27 -12.69
CA GLU A 352 -4.72 -15.97 -12.07
C GLU A 352 -5.60 -15.08 -12.98
N LEU A 353 -5.35 -15.04 -14.30
CA LEU A 353 -6.20 -14.32 -15.26
C LEU A 353 -7.64 -14.88 -15.32
N GLU A 354 -7.82 -16.18 -15.07
CA GLU A 354 -9.14 -16.79 -14.94
C GLU A 354 -9.88 -16.32 -13.70
N LYS A 355 -9.19 -16.25 -12.55
CA LYS A 355 -9.75 -15.68 -11.33
C LYS A 355 -10.11 -14.22 -11.54
N ALA A 356 -9.22 -13.41 -12.12
CA ALA A 356 -9.50 -12.02 -12.45
C ALA A 356 -10.74 -11.87 -13.35
N SER A 357 -10.83 -12.67 -14.41
CA SER A 357 -11.99 -12.67 -15.32
C SER A 357 -13.30 -13.04 -14.63
N SER A 358 -13.25 -13.98 -13.67
CA SER A 358 -14.39 -14.42 -12.87
C SER A 358 -14.90 -13.31 -11.95
N TYR A 359 -13.98 -12.59 -11.28
CA TYR A 359 -14.35 -11.46 -10.45
C TYR A 359 -14.91 -10.28 -11.27
N LEU A 360 -14.30 -9.92 -12.40
CA LEU A 360 -14.86 -8.92 -13.30
C LEU A 360 -16.27 -9.30 -13.80
N GLU A 361 -16.53 -10.58 -14.02
CA GLU A 361 -17.88 -11.06 -14.38
C GLU A 361 -18.90 -10.89 -13.24
N LYS A 362 -18.49 -11.12 -11.99
CA LYS A 362 -19.35 -10.86 -10.83
C LYS A 362 -19.64 -9.36 -10.67
N ALA A 363 -18.62 -8.51 -10.82
CA ALA A 363 -18.79 -7.06 -10.81
C ALA A 363 -19.80 -6.60 -11.88
N ILE A 364 -19.69 -7.09 -13.13
CA ILE A 364 -20.65 -6.78 -14.21
C ILE A 364 -22.09 -7.16 -13.85
N LYS A 365 -22.30 -8.26 -13.11
CA LYS A 365 -23.62 -8.75 -12.72
C LYS A 365 -24.23 -7.98 -11.55
N ASN A 366 -23.48 -7.06 -10.92
CA ASN A 366 -24.02 -6.23 -9.87
C ASN A 366 -25.05 -5.24 -10.45
N ALA A 367 -26.28 -5.34 -9.98
CA ALA A 367 -27.43 -4.59 -10.49
C ALA A 367 -27.39 -3.08 -10.19
N LEU A 368 -26.47 -2.64 -9.33
CA LEU A 368 -26.39 -1.27 -8.84
C LEU A 368 -25.34 -0.44 -9.57
N ILE A 369 -24.46 -1.10 -10.32
CA ILE A 369 -23.56 -0.44 -11.23
C ILE A 369 -24.37 0.03 -12.44
N ASP A 370 -24.15 1.27 -12.88
CA ASP A 370 -24.79 1.79 -14.08
C ASP A 370 -24.26 1.11 -15.36
N LYS A 371 -25.03 1.19 -16.45
CA LYS A 371 -24.71 0.51 -17.71
C LYS A 371 -23.40 0.99 -18.35
N ALA A 372 -22.98 2.22 -18.12
CA ALA A 372 -21.72 2.72 -18.67
C ALA A 372 -20.55 2.06 -17.94
N THR A 373 -20.58 2.05 -16.61
CA THR A 373 -19.57 1.38 -15.78
C THR A 373 -19.53 -0.13 -16.06
N GLN A 374 -20.67 -0.81 -16.22
CA GLN A 374 -20.71 -2.23 -16.65
C GLN A 374 -19.99 -2.47 -17.99
N LYS A 375 -20.12 -1.53 -18.94
CA LYS A 375 -19.45 -1.62 -20.25
C LYS A 375 -17.94 -1.44 -20.13
N GLU A 376 -17.48 -0.56 -19.25
CA GLU A 376 -16.06 -0.38 -18.96
C GLU A 376 -15.46 -1.66 -18.34
N ILE A 377 -16.13 -2.24 -17.34
CA ILE A 377 -15.70 -3.52 -16.72
C ILE A 377 -15.67 -4.65 -17.77
N ALA A 378 -16.65 -4.69 -18.68
CA ALA A 378 -16.68 -5.68 -19.76
C ALA A 378 -15.52 -5.52 -20.76
N ALA A 379 -15.07 -4.29 -21.02
CA ALA A 379 -13.89 -4.02 -21.85
C ALA A 379 -12.63 -4.54 -21.17
N ILE A 380 -12.45 -4.26 -19.88
CA ILE A 380 -11.32 -4.77 -19.07
C ILE A 380 -11.29 -6.31 -19.10
N ARG A 381 -12.45 -6.96 -18.89
CA ARG A 381 -12.56 -8.43 -18.94
C ARG A 381 -12.14 -9.01 -20.29
N LYS A 382 -12.43 -8.31 -21.39
CA LYS A 382 -12.01 -8.72 -22.74
C LYS A 382 -10.48 -8.64 -22.88
N GLU A 383 -9.85 -7.59 -22.34
CA GLU A 383 -8.40 -7.45 -22.34
C GLU A 383 -7.72 -8.53 -21.48
N VAL A 384 -8.24 -8.80 -20.27
CA VAL A 384 -7.77 -9.92 -19.42
C VAL A 384 -7.89 -11.26 -20.16
N THR A 385 -8.99 -11.49 -20.86
CA THR A 385 -9.19 -12.71 -21.68
C THR A 385 -8.18 -12.79 -22.82
N SER A 386 -7.82 -11.66 -23.42
CA SER A 386 -6.82 -11.60 -24.48
C SER A 386 -5.41 -11.91 -23.97
N LEU A 387 -5.03 -11.41 -22.79
CA LEU A 387 -3.76 -11.78 -22.15
C LEU A 387 -3.70 -13.29 -21.89
N ARG A 388 -4.81 -13.88 -21.42
CA ARG A 388 -4.91 -15.32 -21.17
C ARG A 388 -4.74 -16.15 -22.44
N GLY A 389 -5.18 -15.63 -23.58
CA GLY A 389 -5.07 -16.31 -24.88
C GLY A 389 -3.65 -16.36 -25.45
N ALA A 390 -2.71 -15.61 -24.89
CA ALA A 390 -1.31 -15.59 -25.32
C ALA A 390 -0.34 -15.54 -24.12
N PRO A 391 -0.28 -16.62 -23.34
CA PRO A 391 0.48 -16.66 -22.08
C PRO A 391 2.00 -16.73 -22.31
N GLU A 392 2.44 -17.09 -23.52
CA GLU A 392 3.85 -17.16 -23.91
C GLU A 392 4.49 -15.79 -24.18
N GLN A 393 3.67 -14.75 -24.36
CA GLN A 393 4.17 -13.40 -24.64
C GLN A 393 4.48 -12.68 -23.32
N SER A 394 5.68 -12.13 -23.20
CA SER A 394 6.17 -11.50 -21.96
C SER A 394 7.09 -10.32 -22.23
N ASP A 395 6.97 -9.72 -23.42
CA ASP A 395 7.74 -8.53 -23.78
C ASP A 395 7.17 -7.26 -23.13
N GLU A 396 7.83 -6.13 -23.36
CA GLU A 396 7.45 -4.83 -22.82
C GLU A 396 5.98 -4.46 -23.16
N ALA A 397 5.51 -4.81 -24.36
CA ALA A 397 4.14 -4.53 -24.75
C ALA A 397 3.11 -5.31 -23.92
N TRP A 398 3.48 -6.48 -23.41
CA TRP A 398 2.63 -7.26 -22.52
C TRP A 398 2.59 -6.68 -21.11
N GLU A 399 3.73 -6.19 -20.62
CA GLU A 399 3.79 -5.49 -19.34
C GLU A 399 2.95 -4.20 -19.37
N ASP A 400 3.04 -3.40 -20.44
CA ASP A 400 2.21 -2.21 -20.63
C ASP A 400 0.69 -2.51 -20.60
N ARG A 401 0.28 -3.67 -21.13
CA ARG A 401 -1.13 -4.11 -21.08
C ARG A 401 -1.58 -4.45 -19.66
N TYR A 402 -0.73 -5.09 -18.86
CA TYR A 402 -1.00 -5.33 -17.45
C TYR A 402 -1.14 -4.02 -16.68
N ASP A 403 -0.22 -3.08 -16.90
CA ASP A 403 -0.25 -1.76 -16.27
C ASP A 403 -1.52 -0.99 -16.65
N GLN A 404 -1.92 -1.02 -17.92
CA GLN A 404 -3.18 -0.41 -18.38
C GLN A 404 -4.40 -1.02 -17.70
N ILE A 405 -4.50 -2.36 -17.62
CA ILE A 405 -5.64 -3.03 -16.98
C ILE A 405 -5.74 -2.63 -15.50
N LYS A 406 -4.61 -2.62 -14.78
CA LYS A 406 -4.58 -2.20 -13.36
C LYS A 406 -4.99 -0.74 -13.19
N ASP A 407 -4.54 0.17 -14.06
CA ASP A 407 -4.93 1.59 -14.02
C ASP A 407 -6.43 1.78 -14.32
N GLU A 408 -6.96 1.05 -15.28
CA GLU A 408 -8.39 1.08 -15.59
C GLU A 408 -9.26 0.56 -14.43
N ILE A 409 -8.83 -0.51 -13.74
CA ILE A 409 -9.51 -0.99 -12.53
C ILE A 409 -9.40 0.04 -11.39
N ASN A 410 -8.22 0.63 -11.16
CA ASN A 410 -8.04 1.70 -10.17
C ASN A 410 -8.95 2.91 -10.42
N ARG A 411 -9.15 3.29 -11.70
CA ARG A 411 -10.07 4.36 -12.08
C ARG A 411 -11.51 4.01 -11.70
N LEU A 412 -11.95 2.77 -11.93
CA LEU A 412 -13.28 2.31 -11.55
C LEU A 412 -13.46 2.28 -10.02
N LEU A 413 -12.46 1.82 -9.25
CA LEU A 413 -12.48 1.81 -7.78
C LEU A 413 -12.55 3.21 -7.13
N ARG A 414 -12.34 4.28 -7.91
CA ARG A 414 -12.53 5.66 -7.47
C ARG A 414 -13.92 6.22 -7.82
N GLN A 415 -14.60 5.58 -8.78
CA GLN A 415 -15.89 6.01 -9.34
C GLN A 415 -17.08 5.29 -8.72
N VAL A 416 -16.96 3.98 -8.56
CA VAL A 416 -17.83 3.16 -7.72
C VAL A 416 -17.58 3.58 -6.28
#